data_AF-A0A368U6Y0-F1
#
_entry.id   AF-A0A368U6Y0-F1
#
_cell.length_a   1.000
_cell.length_b   1.000
_cell.length_c   1.000
_cell.angle_alpha   90.00
_cell.angle_beta   90.00
_cell.angle_gamma   90.00
#
_symmetry.space_group_name_H-M   'P 1'
#
loop_
_entity.id
_entity.type
_entity.pdbx_description
1 polymer ?
#
loop_
_entity_poly.entity_id
_entity_poly.type
_entity_poly.pdbx_seq_one_letter_code
_entity_poly.pdbx_strand_id
1 'polypeptide(L)' 'MADAQTQTVTIDGTEYNVAELSENAQNQVVNLRVTDQEITRLSQQLAIYQTARTAYARALSEELPKQEH' A
#
# COMPACT_ATOMS: atom_id res chain seq x y z
N MET A 1 -29.40 17.92 -16.58
CA MET A 1 -28.83 18.83 -15.56
C MET A 1 -27.78 18.04 -14.82
N ALA A 2 -26.64 18.66 -14.55
CA ALA A 2 -25.36 18.03 -14.26
C ALA A 2 -25.42 17.09 -13.05
N ASP A 3 -25.07 15.82 -13.27
CA ASP A 3 -24.59 14.91 -12.23
C ASP A 3 -23.28 15.47 -11.70
N ALA A 4 -23.38 16.37 -10.72
CA ALA A 4 -22.25 16.69 -9.86
C ALA A 4 -21.91 15.40 -9.10
N GLN A 5 -20.97 14.62 -9.63
CA GLN A 5 -20.45 13.46 -8.94
C GLN A 5 -19.85 13.93 -7.62
N THR A 6 -20.61 13.73 -6.54
CA THR A 6 -20.16 13.91 -5.16
C THR A 6 -19.04 12.92 -4.92
N GLN A 7 -17.81 13.37 -5.17
CA GLN A 7 -16.62 12.61 -4.80
C GLN A 7 -16.55 12.63 -3.28
N THR A 8 -17.08 11.60 -2.63
CA THR A 8 -16.90 11.44 -1.18
C THR A 8 -15.56 10.77 -0.90
N VAL A 9 -14.93 11.16 0.20
CA VAL A 9 -13.72 10.54 0.73
C VAL A 9 -13.95 10.19 2.18
N THR A 10 -13.60 8.97 2.56
CA THR A 10 -13.62 8.56 3.97
C THR A 10 -12.26 8.86 4.59
N ILE A 11 -12.22 9.74 5.58
CA ILE A 11 -11.02 10.10 6.35
C ILE A 11 -11.33 9.76 7.81
N ASP A 12 -10.50 8.93 8.45
CA ASP A 12 -10.69 8.47 9.84
C ASP A 12 -12.07 7.86 10.13
N GLY A 13 -12.64 7.16 9.14
CA GLY A 13 -13.96 6.53 9.25
C GLY A 13 -15.15 7.48 9.11
N THR A 14 -14.91 8.77 8.86
CA THR A 14 -15.96 9.75 8.57
C THR A 14 -15.97 10.06 7.07
N GLU A 15 -17.15 10.06 6.47
CA GLU A 15 -17.33 10.39 5.06
C GLU A 15 -17.43 11.91 4.88
N TYR A 16 -16.60 12.47 4.00
CA TYR A 16 -16.58 13.88 3.66
C TYR A 16 -16.83 14.07 2.17
N ASN A 17 -17.66 15.05 1.82
CA ASN A 17 -17.79 15.50 0.45
C ASN A 17 -16.54 16.33 0.08
N VAL A 18 -15.74 15.86 -0.86
CA VAL A 18 -14.49 16.54 -1.27
C VAL A 18 -14.77 17.96 -1.76
N ALA A 19 -15.92 18.21 -2.39
CA ALA A 19 -16.30 19.55 -2.87
C ALA A 19 -16.62 20.54 -1.74
N GLU A 20 -16.91 20.06 -0.53
CA GLU A 20 -17.18 20.88 0.65
C GLU A 20 -15.92 21.13 1.50
N LEU A 21 -14.81 20.45 1.18
CA LEU A 21 -13.54 20.65 1.84
C LEU A 21 -12.85 21.93 1.37
N SER A 22 -12.02 22.52 2.24
CA SER A 22 -11.13 23.62 1.84
C SER A 22 -10.13 23.15 0.78
N GLU A 23 -9.64 24.08 -0.05
CA GLU A 23 -8.65 23.77 -1.10
C GLU A 23 -7.41 23.05 -0.53
N ASN A 24 -6.92 23.50 0.63
CA ASN A 24 -5.83 22.82 1.34
C ASN A 24 -6.19 21.38 1.73
N ALA A 25 -7.39 21.15 2.25
CA ALA A 25 -7.82 19.80 2.62
C ALA A 25 -7.95 18.88 1.39
N GLN A 26 -8.48 19.40 0.26
CA GLN A 26 -8.54 18.65 -1.01
C GLN A 26 -7.14 18.25 -1.49
N ASN A 27 -6.16 19.17 -1.42
CA ASN A 27 -4.77 18.88 -1.77
C ASN A 27 -4.17 17.79 -0.87
N GLN A 28 -4.44 17.82 0.44
CA GLN A 28 -3.96 16.77 1.33
C GLN A 28 -4.60 15.41 1.06
N VAL A 29 -5.88 15.36 0.68
CA VAL A 29 -6.55 14.11 0.25
C VAL A 29 -5.85 13.51 -0.96
N VAL A 30 -5.44 14.33 -1.94
CA VAL A 30 -4.68 13.85 -3.11
C VAL A 30 -3.33 13.30 -2.68
N ASN A 31 -2.59 14.03 -1.83
CA ASN A 31 -1.29 13.59 -1.32
C ASN A 31 -1.39 12.26 -0.57
N LEU A 32 -2.42 12.09 0.26
CA LEU A 32 -2.68 10.84 0.98
C LEU A 32 -2.93 9.69 0.01
N ARG A 33 -3.82 9.87 -0.97
CA ARG A 33 -4.13 8.84 -1.99
C ARG A 33 -2.89 8.39 -2.76
N VAL A 34 -2.04 9.33 -3.16
CA VAL A 34 -0.78 9.02 -3.86
C VAL A 34 0.15 8.24 -2.93
N THR A 35 0.28 8.68 -1.68
CA THR A 35 1.12 8.01 -0.68
C THR A 35 0.66 6.57 -0.42
N ASP A 36 -0.65 6.34 -0.29
CA ASP A 36 -1.22 5.01 -0.09
C ASP A 36 -0.98 4.07 -1.28
N GLN A 37 -1.05 4.61 -2.50
CA GLN A 37 -0.71 3.87 -3.71
C GLN A 37 0.76 3.45 -3.72
N GLU A 38 1.66 4.33 -3.33
CA GLU A 38 3.10 4.01 -3.23
C GLU A 38 3.39 2.99 -2.12
N ILE A 39 2.74 3.10 -0.96
CA ILE A 39 2.83 2.10 0.12
C ILE A 39 2.38 0.73 -0.40
N THR A 40 1.27 0.68 -1.13
CA THR A 40 0.75 -0.56 -1.72
C THR A 40 1.76 -1.16 -2.72
N ARG A 41 2.32 -0.33 -3.61
CA ARG A 41 3.34 -0.72 -4.58
C ARG A 41 4.59 -1.29 -3.89
N LEU A 42 5.11 -0.61 -2.87
CA LEU A 42 6.28 -1.06 -2.10
C LEU A 42 5.99 -2.36 -1.36
N SER A 43 4.79 -2.53 -0.82
CA SER A 43 4.37 -3.76 -0.14
C SER A 43 4.33 -4.95 -1.09
N GLN A 44 3.85 -4.76 -2.33
CA GLN A 44 3.90 -5.79 -3.37
C GLN A 44 5.34 -6.17 -3.71
N GLN A 45 6.22 -5.18 -3.88
CA GLN A 45 7.63 -5.42 -4.17
C GLN A 45 8.32 -6.16 -3.01
N LEU A 46 8.00 -5.81 -1.77
CA LEU A 46 8.51 -6.49 -0.58
C LEU A 46 8.09 -7.97 -0.56
N ALA A 47 6.84 -8.29 -0.91
CA ALA A 47 6.36 -9.67 -0.96
C ALA A 47 7.13 -10.53 -1.98
N ILE A 48 7.49 -9.94 -3.13
CA ILE A 48 8.36 -10.58 -4.14
C ILE A 48 9.73 -10.90 -3.54
N TYR A 49 10.37 -9.93 -2.89
CA TYR A 49 11.68 -10.14 -2.26
C TYR A 49 11.64 -11.14 -1.11
N GLN A 50 10.56 -11.16 -0.31
CA GLN A 50 10.37 -12.15 0.74
C GLN A 50 10.28 -13.57 0.18
N THR A 51 9.60 -13.74 -0.97
CA THR A 51 9.53 -15.01 -1.68
C THR A 51 10.92 -15.46 -2.14
N ALA A 52 11.66 -14.57 -2.80
CA ALA A 52 13.03 -14.84 -3.27
C ALA A 52 13.96 -15.20 -2.10
N ARG A 53 13.93 -14.43 -1.01
CA ARG A 53 14.70 -14.70 0.22
C ARG A 53 14.39 -16.10 0.78
N THR A 54 13.11 -16.48 0.80
CA THR A 54 12.69 -17.80 1.27
C THR A 54 13.25 -18.92 0.39
N ALA A 55 13.22 -18.74 -0.93
CA ALA A 55 13.81 -19.69 -1.87
C ALA A 55 15.32 -19.84 -1.65
N TYR A 56 16.04 -18.73 -1.51
CA TYR A 56 17.49 -18.74 -1.26
C TYR A 56 17.84 -19.38 0.09
N ALA A 57 17.05 -19.11 1.14
CA ALA A 57 17.25 -19.74 2.44
C ALA A 57 17.07 -21.26 2.39
N ARG A 58 16.09 -21.75 1.61
CA ARG A 58 15.88 -23.19 1.39
C ARG A 58 17.05 -23.82 0.64
N ALA A 59 17.47 -23.23 -0.48
CA ALA A 59 18.62 -23.70 -1.25
C ALA A 59 19.88 -23.77 -0.38
N LEU A 60 20.16 -22.72 0.39
CA LEU A 60 21.28 -22.72 1.34
C LEU A 60 21.17 -23.84 2.37
N SER A 61 19.97 -24.07 2.94
CA SER A 61 19.76 -25.15 3.90
C SER A 61 20.01 -26.54 3.32
N GLU A 62 19.84 -26.73 2.02
CA GLU A 62 20.12 -28.01 1.34
C GLU A 62 21.63 -28.22 1.11
N GLU A 63 22.39 -27.15 0.95
CA GLU A 63 23.85 -27.18 0.79
C GLU A 63 24.59 -27.28 2.13
N LEU A 64 23.98 -26.81 3.21
CA LEU A 64 24.58 -26.88 4.54
C LEU A 64 24.65 -28.34 5.02
N PRO A 65 25.76 -28.74 5.69
CA PRO A 65 25.88 -30.07 6.26
C PRO A 65 24.75 -30.29 7.26
N LYS A 66 24.00 -31.39 7.08
CA LYS A 66 22.98 -31.82 8.03
C LYS A 66 23.70 -32.12 9.34
N GLN A 67 23.33 -31.44 10.42
CA GLN A 67 23.78 -31.83 11.75
C GLN A 67 23.13 -33.17 12.07
N GLU A 68 23.88 -34.26 11.85
CA GLU A 68 23.53 -35.56 12.39
C GLU A 68 23.77 -35.49 13.90
N HIS A 69 22.69 -35.59 14.67
CA HIS A 69 22.72 -35.78 16.12
C HIS A 69 22.76 -37.26 16.43
#